data_AF-A0A7S6M7T8-F1
#
_entry.id   AF-A0A7S6M7T8-F1
#
_cell.length_a   1.000
_cell.length_b   1.000
_cell.length_c   1.000
_cell.angle_alpha   90.00
_cell.angle_beta   90.00
_cell.angle_gamma   90.00
#
_symmetry.space_group_name_H-M   'P 1'
#
loop_
_entity.id
_entity.type
_entity.pdbx_description
1 polymer ?
#
loop_
_entity_poly.entity_id
_entity_poly.type
_entity_poly.pdbx_seq_one_letter_code
_entity_poly.pdbx_strand_id
1 'polypeptide(L)'
;MSAMRPFAPDAPLVVEGEILPGDTTLMLRCMLEEMLRGGMATDEIRALSGNPEYQALYAARCAIGAPDFEALLGQVGRACGVHRVAIRETAETAFETPLTIRGDAIPERSSL
;
A
#
# COMPACT_ATOMS: atom_id res chain seq x y z
N MET A 1 8.40 15.07 -33.37
CA MET A 1 9.71 14.86 -32.72
C MET A 1 9.97 16.06 -31.83
N SER A 2 9.60 15.98 -30.55
CA SER A 2 9.82 17.08 -29.61
C SER A 2 11.24 16.97 -29.07
N ALA A 3 12.01 18.07 -29.19
CA ALA A 3 13.38 18.13 -28.72
C ALA A 3 13.42 18.08 -27.19
N MET A 4 14.16 17.11 -26.64
CA MET A 4 14.35 16.94 -25.20
C MET A 4 15.11 18.16 -24.66
N ARG A 5 14.41 19.06 -23.96
CA ARG A 5 15.00 20.26 -23.35
C ARG A 5 15.79 19.84 -22.10
N PRO A 6 17.03 20.34 -21.90
CA PRO A 6 17.79 20.05 -20.70
C PRO A 6 17.10 20.65 -19.47
N PHE A 7 16.89 19.82 -18.45
CA PHE A 7 16.24 20.18 -17.18
C PHE A 7 17.19 21.07 -16.35
N ALA A 8 16.82 22.34 -16.15
CA ALA A 8 17.53 23.25 -15.25
C ALA A 8 16.93 23.15 -13.83
N PRO A 9 17.73 23.20 -12.74
CA PRO A 9 17.26 23.06 -11.36
C PRO A 9 16.16 24.04 -10.92
N ASP A 10 16.12 25.17 -11.61
CA ASP A 10 15.29 26.36 -11.39
C ASP A 10 14.11 26.47 -12.37
N ALA A 11 13.92 25.45 -13.23
CA ALA A 11 12.71 25.34 -14.02
C ALA A 11 11.50 25.10 -13.09
N PRO A 12 10.38 25.83 -13.26
CA PRO A 12 9.16 25.51 -12.55
C PRO A 12 8.80 24.06 -12.84
N LEU A 13 8.40 23.30 -11.81
CA LEU A 13 7.85 21.96 -11.97
C LEU A 13 6.53 22.09 -12.73
N VAL A 14 6.62 22.17 -14.05
CA VAL A 14 5.47 22.10 -14.93
C VAL A 14 5.07 20.64 -14.94
N VAL A 15 3.86 20.36 -14.45
CA VAL A 15 3.25 19.05 -14.60
C VAL A 15 2.91 18.87 -16.07
N GLU A 16 3.87 18.37 -16.85
CA GLU A 16 3.67 17.90 -18.21
C GLU A 16 3.12 16.47 -18.11
N GLY A 17 1.79 16.35 -18.18
CA GLY A 17 1.11 15.06 -18.18
C GLY A 17 -0.10 15.12 -19.09
N GLU A 18 -0.21 14.15 -20.00
CA GLU A 18 -1.44 13.92 -20.75
C GLU A 18 -2.41 13.12 -19.88
N ILE A 19 -3.72 13.37 -20.02
CA ILE A 19 -4.74 12.52 -19.42
C ILE A 19 -4.68 11.16 -20.11
N LEU A 20 -4.07 10.19 -19.45
CA LEU A 20 -4.12 8.80 -19.88
C LEU A 20 -5.54 8.27 -19.66
N PRO A 21 -6.19 7.71 -20.69
CA PRO A 21 -7.46 7.02 -20.51
C PRO A 21 -7.24 5.85 -19.55
N GLY A 22 -7.94 5.86 -18.43
CA GLY A 22 -7.82 4.85 -17.39
C GLY A 22 -8.98 4.92 -16.41
N ASP A 23 -9.28 3.80 -15.77
CA ASP A 23 -10.28 3.74 -14.71
C ASP A 23 -9.69 4.35 -13.43
N THR A 24 -10.02 5.61 -13.16
CA THR A 24 -9.58 6.34 -11.96
C THR A 24 -9.99 5.63 -10.67
N THR A 25 -11.15 4.98 -10.66
CA THR A 25 -11.65 4.25 -9.49
C THR A 25 -10.79 3.01 -9.23
N LEU A 26 -10.42 2.27 -10.27
CA LEU A 26 -9.51 1.13 -10.15
C LEU A 26 -8.11 1.57 -9.70
N MET A 27 -7.56 2.63 -10.30
CA MET A 27 -6.26 3.19 -9.91
C MET A 27 -6.27 3.60 -8.43
N LEU A 28 -7.29 4.35 -8.02
CA LEU A 28 -7.45 4.81 -6.65
C LEU A 28 -7.60 3.61 -5.70
N ARG A 29 -8.39 2.61 -6.05
CA ARG A 29 -8.51 1.37 -5.28
C ARG A 29 -7.15 0.73 -5.05
N CYS A 30 -6.34 0.53 -6.09
CA CYS A 30 -5.00 -0.04 -5.97
C CYS A 30 -4.11 0.81 -5.04
N MET A 31 -4.12 2.12 -5.19
CA MET A 31 -3.35 3.04 -4.34
C MET A 31 -3.78 2.92 -2.87
N LEU A 32 -5.09 2.89 -2.58
CA LEU A 32 -5.62 2.71 -1.23
C LEU A 32 -5.23 1.35 -0.63
N GLU A 33 -5.29 0.28 -1.40
CA GLU A 33 -4.86 -1.06 -0.98
C GLU A 33 -3.38 -1.05 -0.57
N GLU A 34 -2.51 -0.43 -1.36
CA GLU A 34 -1.08 -0.35 -1.07
C GLU A 34 -0.77 0.52 0.15
N MET A 35 -1.43 1.68 0.31
CA MET A 35 -1.27 2.52 1.50
C MET A 35 -1.69 1.77 2.77
N LEU A 36 -2.82 1.07 2.74
CA LEU A 36 -3.32 0.29 3.88
C LEU A 36 -2.43 -0.91 4.19
N ARG A 37 -1.95 -1.64 3.16
CA ARG A 37 -1.00 -2.75 3.32
C ARG A 37 0.37 -2.28 3.83
N GLY A 38 0.76 -1.06 3.47
CA GLY A 38 1.94 -0.37 3.98
C GLY A 38 1.82 0.12 5.44
N GLY A 39 0.66 -0.08 6.08
CA GLY A 39 0.43 0.23 7.48
C GLY A 39 -0.22 1.58 7.76
N MET A 40 -0.57 2.35 6.72
CA MET A 40 -1.22 3.65 6.89
C MET A 40 -2.63 3.48 7.46
N ALA A 41 -3.02 4.37 8.38
CA ALA A 41 -4.38 4.37 8.93
C ALA A 41 -5.37 5.01 7.95
N THR A 42 -6.64 4.60 7.98
CA THR A 42 -7.69 5.21 7.14
C THR A 42 -7.84 6.70 7.37
N ASP A 43 -7.66 7.17 8.61
CA ASP A 43 -7.76 8.59 8.96
C ASP A 43 -6.60 9.40 8.40
N GLU A 44 -5.40 8.80 8.33
CA GLU A 44 -4.24 9.41 7.71
C GLU A 44 -4.43 9.53 6.19
N ILE A 45 -4.89 8.46 5.54
CA ILE A 45 -5.22 8.47 4.10
C ILE A 45 -6.28 9.55 3.80
N ARG A 46 -7.30 9.68 4.66
CA ARG A 46 -8.33 10.71 4.51
C ARG A 46 -7.73 12.11 4.58
N ALA A 47 -6.87 12.38 5.55
CA ALA A 47 -6.20 13.67 5.68
C ALA A 47 -5.35 13.99 4.44
N LEU A 48 -4.56 13.02 3.95
CA LEU A 48 -3.74 13.17 2.76
C LEU A 48 -4.58 13.44 1.50
N SER A 49 -5.74 12.80 1.37
CA SER A 49 -6.62 12.99 0.21
C SER A 49 -7.21 14.40 0.11
N GLY A 50 -7.26 15.13 1.22
CA GLY A 50 -7.68 16.53 1.27
C GLY A 50 -6.55 17.53 1.03
N ASN A 51 -5.29 17.07 0.90
CA ASN A 51 -4.12 17.94 0.78
C ASN A 51 -3.68 18.08 -0.69
N PRO A 52 -3.73 19.30 -1.28
CA PRO A 52 -3.28 19.55 -2.66
C PRO A 52 -1.81 19.19 -2.93
N GLU A 53 -0.96 19.17 -1.91
CA GLU A 53 0.44 18.74 -2.03
C GLU A 53 0.57 17.24 -2.32
N TYR A 54 -0.44 16.44 -1.96
CA TYR A 54 -0.55 15.02 -2.32
C TYR A 54 -1.33 14.87 -3.62
N GLN A 55 -0.77 15.43 -4.69
CA GLN A 55 -1.45 15.67 -5.97
C GLN A 55 -2.19 14.46 -6.54
N ALA A 56 -1.58 13.26 -6.52
CA ALA A 56 -2.19 12.06 -7.08
C ALA A 56 -3.48 11.65 -6.32
N LEU A 57 -3.41 11.62 -4.99
CA LEU A 57 -4.54 11.24 -4.14
C LEU A 57 -5.61 12.33 -4.13
N TYR A 58 -5.19 13.59 -4.10
CA TYR A 58 -6.08 14.75 -4.19
C TYR A 58 -6.83 14.81 -5.52
N ALA A 59 -6.12 14.69 -6.65
CA ALA A 59 -6.72 14.71 -7.99
C ALA A 59 -7.67 13.52 -8.19
N ALA A 60 -7.30 12.32 -7.71
CA ALA A 60 -8.19 11.15 -7.77
C ALA A 60 -9.47 11.37 -6.95
N ARG A 61 -9.36 11.91 -5.72
CA ARG A 61 -10.53 12.24 -4.89
C ARG A 61 -11.40 13.32 -5.54
N CYS A 62 -10.81 14.33 -6.17
CA CYS A 62 -11.56 15.34 -6.92
C CYS A 62 -12.28 14.76 -8.14
N ALA A 63 -11.64 13.83 -8.86
CA ALA A 63 -12.19 13.23 -10.06
C ALA A 63 -13.40 12.34 -9.78
N ILE A 64 -13.37 11.54 -8.71
CA ILE A 64 -14.49 10.65 -8.35
C ILE A 64 -15.47 11.28 -7.35
N GLY A 65 -15.09 12.38 -6.71
CA GLY A 65 -15.90 13.04 -5.68
C GLY A 65 -15.66 12.50 -4.27
N ALA A 66 -15.85 13.37 -3.28
CA ALA A 66 -15.61 13.04 -1.87
C ALA A 66 -16.49 11.90 -1.32
N PRO A 67 -17.81 11.80 -1.64
CA PRO A 67 -18.65 10.71 -1.15
C PRO A 67 -18.19 9.33 -1.66
N ASP A 68 -17.89 9.24 -2.96
CA ASP A 68 -17.45 7.98 -3.59
C ASP A 68 -16.05 7.58 -3.10
N PHE A 69 -15.18 8.56 -2.86
CA PHE A 69 -13.90 8.34 -2.20
C PHE A 69 -14.07 7.72 -0.80
N GLU A 70 -14.94 8.27 0.06
CA GLU A 70 -15.17 7.73 1.41
C GLU A 70 -15.77 6.32 1.36
N ALA A 71 -16.70 6.07 0.43
CA ALA A 71 -17.27 4.75 0.22
C ALA A 71 -16.18 3.73 -0.18
N LEU A 72 -15.31 4.10 -1.13
CA LEU A 72 -14.21 3.27 -1.60
C LEU A 72 -13.19 3.02 -0.48
N LEU A 73 -12.76 4.06 0.24
CA LEU A 73 -11.85 3.94 1.38
C LEU A 73 -12.42 3.01 2.46
N GLY A 74 -13.72 3.11 2.76
CA GLY A 74 -14.40 2.21 3.69
C GLY A 74 -14.43 0.76 3.18
N GLN A 75 -14.69 0.55 1.90
CA GLN A 75 -14.69 -0.78 1.27
C GLN A 75 -13.31 -1.42 1.29
N VAL A 76 -12.28 -0.69 0.85
CA VAL A 76 -10.90 -1.16 0.82
C VAL A 76 -10.38 -1.38 2.23
N GLY A 77 -10.68 -0.47 3.17
CA GLY A 77 -10.33 -0.61 4.58
C GLY A 77 -10.88 -1.91 5.19
N ARG A 78 -12.13 -2.29 4.87
CA ARG A 78 -12.70 -3.58 5.30
C ARG A 78 -12.03 -4.78 4.63
N ALA A 79 -11.70 -4.67 3.34
CA ALA A 79 -11.04 -5.75 2.60
C ALA A 79 -9.59 -5.98 3.08
N CYS A 80 -8.84 -4.92 3.35
CA CYS A 80 -7.46 -4.98 3.87
C CYS A 80 -7.42 -5.29 5.37
N GLY A 81 -8.45 -4.91 6.14
CA GLY A 81 -8.54 -5.06 7.59
C GLY A 81 -8.48 -6.51 8.11
N VAL A 82 -8.59 -7.51 7.23
CA VAL A 82 -8.39 -8.93 7.57
C VAL A 82 -6.91 -9.27 7.84
N HIS A 83 -5.97 -8.33 7.62
CA HIS A 83 -4.51 -8.58 7.71
C HIS A 83 -3.75 -7.79 8.78
N ARG A 84 -4.39 -7.27 9.84
CA ARG A 84 -3.63 -6.66 10.95
C ARG A 84 -3.04 -7.73 11.87
N VAL A 85 -1.93 -8.35 11.46
CA VAL A 85 -1.01 -9.06 12.35
C VAL A 85 -0.02 -8.02 12.88
N ALA A 86 -0.16 -7.64 14.14
CA ALA A 86 0.87 -6.87 14.83
C ALA A 86 1.98 -7.82 15.27
N ILE A 87 3.10 -7.85 14.53
CA ILE A 87 4.31 -8.53 14.99
C ILE A 87 4.98 -7.61 16.00
N ARG A 88 4.95 -7.99 17.28
CA ARG A 88 5.79 -7.38 18.32
C ARG A 88 7.04 -8.23 18.46
N GLU A 89 8.18 -7.67 18.10
CA GLU A 89 9.45 -8.20 18.55
C GLU A 89 9.61 -7.84 20.02
N THR A 90 9.35 -8.80 20.90
CA THR A 90 9.87 -8.75 22.26
C THR A 90 11.36 -9.03 22.18
N ALA A 91 12.19 -8.09 22.61
CA ALA A 91 13.59 -8.37 22.89
C ALA A 91 13.64 -9.44 23.98
N GLU A 92 13.75 -10.69 23.56
CA GLU A 92 13.88 -11.82 24.47
C GLU A 92 15.25 -11.70 25.12
N THR A 93 15.25 -11.42 26.43
CA THR A 93 16.43 -11.57 27.24
C THR A 93 16.79 -13.05 27.19
N ALA A 94 18.02 -13.35 26.77
CA ALA A 94 18.52 -14.68 26.47
C ALA A 94 17.97 -15.78 27.40
N PHE A 95 17.25 -16.74 26.80
CA PHE A 95 17.13 -18.08 27.35
C PHE A 95 17.85 -19.03 26.41
N GLU A 96 19.07 -19.43 26.79
CA GLU A 96 19.69 -20.64 26.27
C GLU A 96 18.85 -21.84 26.71
N THR A 97 17.77 -22.14 25.99
CA THR A 97 17.15 -23.45 26.08
C THR A 97 17.61 -24.24 24.86
N PRO A 98 18.47 -25.27 25.00
CA PRO A 98 18.92 -26.04 23.87
C PRO A 98 17.72 -26.72 23.21
N LEU A 99 17.45 -26.32 21.98
CA LEU A 99 16.45 -26.94 21.12
C LEU A 99 16.89 -28.38 20.82
N THR A 100 16.35 -29.35 21.53
CA THR A 100 16.62 -30.76 21.24
C THR A 100 15.69 -31.20 20.11
N ILE A 101 16.20 -31.24 18.89
CA ILE A 101 15.50 -31.82 17.75
C ILE A 101 15.44 -33.33 17.97
N ARG A 102 14.26 -33.86 18.32
CA ARG A 102 13.97 -35.29 18.17
C ARG A 102 13.49 -35.50 16.74
N GLY A 103 14.34 -36.08 15.91
CA GLY A 103 13.90 -36.63 14.64
C GLY A 103 13.05 -37.86 14.90
N ASP A 104 11.74 -37.76 14.73
CA ASP A 104 10.94 -38.95 14.55
C ASP A 104 11.32 -39.54 13.19
N ALA A 105 11.90 -40.74 13.23
CA ALA A 105 12.22 -41.49 12.02
C ALA A 105 10.92 -41.64 11.21
N ILE A 106 10.91 -41.13 9.99
CA ILE A 106 9.87 -41.42 9.01
C ILE A 106 9.93 -42.94 8.78
N PRO A 107 8.89 -43.72 9.11
CA PRO A 107 8.92 -45.15 8.86
C PRO A 107 9.00 -45.36 7.35
N GLU A 108 9.99 -46.15 6.92
CA GLU A 108 10.14 -46.50 5.51
C GLU A 108 8.82 -47.04 4.97
N ARG A 109 8.38 -46.48 3.85
CA ARG A 109 7.23 -47.02 3.11
C ARG A 109 7.63 -48.40 2.62
N SER A 110 7.05 -49.43 3.26
CA SER A 110 7.12 -50.79 2.77
C SER A 110 6.33 -50.87 1.46
N SER A 111 7.04 -51.14 0.38
CA SER A 111 6.48 -51.41 -0.94
C SER A 111 5.62 -52.68 -0.88
N LEU A 112 4.33 -52.55 -1.22
CA LEU A 112 3.52 -53.63 -1.75
C LEU A 112 3.06 -53.23 -3.16
#